data_AF-A0A818AZQ2-F1
#
_entry.id   AF-A0A818AZQ2-F1
#
_cell.length_a   1.000
_cell.length_b   1.000
_cell.length_c   1.000
_cell.angle_alpha   90.00
_cell.angle_beta   90.00
_cell.angle_gamma   90.00
#
_symmetry.space_group_name_H-M   'P 1'
#
loop_
_entity.id
_entity.type
_entity.pdbx_description
1 polymer ?
#
loop_
_entity_poly.entity_id
_entity_poly.type
_entity_poly.pdbx_seq_one_letter_code
_entity_poly.pdbx_strand_id
1 'polypeptide(L)'
;MAGLGHAQTVVMHLLDDLEGCYRTVVADNFFTSIPLAKRLLEHDTYLIGTLRSNRAGSGSEVAQKNLRRGEVYGLQNKEGVKLIMWKDKKNVLMISTRPSDSATVVDTGNINSKNERIMKPQVVLDYNEGRIGTDLSDQLLSYYTCLRRSIKWYRKVAFELVYGTALVNSYLIYKENYAASKVTILQFRESLVRSLLLGMPFEKLKSGPRQKSIGQTKRKLPDHKLEEKEGAARDVRRRCAGYYEKIRQQQSREVGHTAAKKVKTFCSDCDKFFCLDCFNEKHRTFQ
;
A
#
# COMPACT_ATOMS: atom_id res chain seq x y z
N MET A 1 13.65 -3.71 -30.61
CA MET A 1 12.85 -4.95 -30.50
C MET A 1 13.36 -5.94 -29.44
N ALA A 2 14.47 -5.68 -28.72
CA ALA A 2 15.12 -6.65 -27.83
C ALA A 2 14.40 -7.00 -26.50
N GLY A 3 13.24 -6.42 -26.19
CA GLY A 3 12.54 -6.63 -24.91
C GLY A 3 11.34 -7.58 -24.94
N LEU A 4 10.74 -7.84 -26.10
CA LEU A 4 9.52 -8.65 -26.19
C LEU A 4 9.79 -10.15 -25.97
N GLY A 5 10.90 -10.67 -26.51
CA GLY A 5 11.26 -12.08 -26.34
C GLY A 5 11.59 -12.42 -24.89
N HIS A 6 12.35 -11.57 -24.20
CA HIS A 6 12.75 -11.81 -22.81
C HIS A 6 11.54 -11.91 -21.86
N ALA A 7 10.58 -10.99 -21.98
CA ALA A 7 9.41 -10.99 -21.12
C ALA A 7 8.53 -12.24 -21.34
N GLN A 8 8.39 -12.68 -22.59
CA GLN A 8 7.70 -13.93 -22.92
C GLN A 8 8.43 -15.14 -22.33
N THR A 9 9.75 -15.24 -22.49
CA THR A 9 10.55 -16.34 -21.93
C THR A 9 10.42 -16.42 -20.41
N VAL A 10 10.45 -15.28 -19.71
CA VAL A 10 10.28 -15.25 -18.25
C VAL A 10 8.89 -15.75 -17.85
N VAL A 11 7.83 -15.31 -18.54
CA VAL A 11 6.47 -15.76 -18.23
C VAL A 11 6.34 -17.27 -18.45
N MET A 12 6.81 -17.80 -19.57
CA MET A 12 6.75 -19.25 -19.83
C MET A 12 7.50 -20.02 -18.75
N HIS A 13 8.74 -19.63 -18.43
CA HIS A 13 9.52 -20.32 -17.40
C HIS A 13 8.90 -20.28 -15.99
N LEU A 14 8.22 -19.19 -15.64
CA LEU A 14 7.51 -19.11 -14.35
C LEU A 14 6.24 -19.99 -14.32
N LEU A 15 5.77 -20.43 -15.48
CA LEU A 15 4.55 -21.21 -15.65
C LEU A 15 4.82 -22.67 -16.02
N ASP A 16 6.06 -23.09 -16.26
CA ASP A 16 6.41 -24.44 -16.75
C ASP A 16 5.67 -25.57 -15.98
N ASP A 17 5.47 -25.44 -14.65
CA ASP A 17 4.77 -26.44 -13.81
C ASP A 17 3.25 -26.15 -13.58
N LEU A 18 2.71 -25.12 -14.21
CA LEU A 18 1.36 -24.59 -13.96
C LEU A 18 0.46 -24.57 -15.22
N GLU A 19 1.00 -24.93 -16.38
CA GLU A 19 0.30 -25.04 -17.67
C GLU A 19 -0.72 -26.19 -17.71
N GLY A 20 -1.56 -26.24 -18.75
CA GLY A 20 -2.50 -27.36 -18.96
C GLY A 20 -3.72 -27.39 -18.04
N CYS A 21 -3.88 -26.39 -17.17
CA CYS A 21 -4.87 -26.38 -16.10
C CYS A 21 -5.96 -25.31 -16.28
N TYR A 22 -6.04 -24.65 -17.44
CA TYR A 22 -6.98 -23.56 -17.72
C TYR A 22 -6.95 -22.43 -16.68
N ARG A 23 -5.79 -22.23 -16.04
CA ARG A 23 -5.55 -21.14 -15.09
C ARG A 23 -5.42 -19.82 -15.83
N THR A 24 -5.71 -18.73 -15.12
CA THR A 24 -5.56 -17.37 -15.65
C THR A 24 -4.33 -16.70 -15.05
N VAL A 25 -3.39 -16.34 -15.92
CA VAL A 25 -2.22 -15.54 -15.59
C VAL A 25 -2.61 -14.07 -15.66
N VAL A 26 -2.36 -13.34 -14.57
CA VAL A 26 -2.57 -11.89 -14.52
C VAL A 26 -1.23 -11.18 -14.55
N ALA A 27 -1.00 -10.34 -15.56
CA ALA A 27 0.31 -9.76 -15.83
C ALA A 27 0.25 -8.25 -16.15
N ASP A 28 1.27 -7.51 -15.74
CA ASP A 28 1.43 -6.10 -16.11
C ASP A 28 1.89 -5.93 -17.57
N ASN A 29 1.72 -4.71 -18.10
CA ASN A 29 2.03 -4.32 -19.47
C ASN A 29 3.46 -4.57 -19.94
N PHE A 30 4.41 -4.78 -19.02
CA PHE A 30 5.77 -5.17 -19.39
C PHE A 30 5.81 -6.60 -19.94
N PHE A 31 5.01 -7.50 -19.37
CA PHE A 31 4.99 -8.92 -19.68
C PHE A 31 3.97 -9.31 -20.74
N THR A 32 2.95 -8.48 -20.98
CA THR A 32 1.90 -8.79 -21.95
C THR A 32 2.29 -8.48 -23.40
N SER A 33 1.84 -9.35 -24.30
CA SER A 33 1.89 -9.15 -25.75
C SER A 33 0.89 -10.08 -26.46
N ILE A 34 0.51 -9.74 -27.70
CA ILE A 34 -0.36 -10.62 -28.51
C ILE A 34 0.29 -12.00 -28.75
N PRO A 35 1.58 -12.10 -29.15
CA PRO A 35 2.22 -13.41 -29.32
C PRO A 35 2.24 -14.26 -28.04
N LEU A 36 2.48 -13.66 -26.87
CA LEU A 36 2.40 -14.38 -25.59
C LEU A 36 0.97 -14.88 -25.33
N ALA A 37 -0.05 -14.05 -25.56
CA ALA A 37 -1.43 -14.42 -25.35
C ALA A 37 -1.85 -15.65 -26.19
N LYS A 38 -1.41 -15.69 -27.46
CA LYS A 38 -1.63 -16.84 -28.35
C LYS A 38 -0.93 -18.09 -27.82
N ARG A 39 0.35 -17.98 -27.45
CA ARG A 39 1.14 -19.10 -26.94
C ARG A 39 0.57 -19.68 -25.66
N LEU A 40 0.11 -18.84 -24.73
CA LEU A 40 -0.53 -19.32 -23.50
C LEU A 40 -1.85 -20.05 -23.80
N LEU A 41 -2.63 -19.58 -24.77
CA LEU A 41 -3.83 -20.28 -25.23
C LEU A 41 -3.52 -21.66 -25.82
N GLU A 42 -2.44 -21.79 -26.60
CA GLU A 42 -1.97 -23.07 -27.13
C GLU A 42 -1.53 -24.05 -26.02
N HIS A 43 -1.21 -23.54 -24.84
CA HIS A 43 -0.83 -24.30 -23.64
C HIS A 43 -1.95 -24.33 -22.57
N ASP A 44 -3.21 -24.22 -23.00
CA ASP A 44 -4.41 -24.29 -22.15
C ASP A 44 -4.32 -23.35 -20.92
N THR A 45 -3.82 -22.15 -21.13
CA THR A 45 -3.62 -21.13 -20.09
C THR A 45 -4.16 -19.78 -20.56
N TYR A 46 -4.98 -19.15 -19.73
CA TYR A 46 -5.54 -17.83 -20.03
C TYR A 46 -4.60 -16.71 -19.58
N LEU A 47 -4.66 -15.57 -20.26
CA LEU A 47 -3.94 -14.35 -19.90
C LEU A 47 -4.95 -13.23 -19.72
N ILE A 48 -4.75 -12.43 -18.67
CA ILE A 48 -5.38 -11.12 -18.50
C ILE A 48 -4.27 -10.12 -18.17
N GLY A 49 -4.29 -8.96 -18.81
CA GLY A 49 -3.36 -7.89 -18.43
C GLY A 49 -3.61 -6.58 -19.12
N THR A 50 -2.88 -5.56 -18.69
CA THR A 50 -2.83 -4.29 -19.42
C THR A 50 -1.90 -4.43 -20.62
N LEU A 51 -2.17 -3.75 -21.73
CA LEU A 51 -1.34 -3.78 -22.94
C LEU A 51 -0.93 -2.36 -23.32
N ARG A 52 0.36 -2.15 -23.62
CA ARG A 52 0.82 -0.85 -24.15
C ARG A 52 0.26 -0.66 -25.56
N SER A 53 -0.22 0.54 -25.87
CA SER A 53 -0.81 0.85 -27.18
C SER A 53 0.14 0.54 -28.35
N ASN A 54 1.44 0.81 -28.21
CA ASN A 54 2.44 0.49 -29.22
C ASN A 54 2.65 -1.02 -29.44
N ARG A 55 2.25 -1.88 -28.49
CA ARG A 55 2.31 -3.35 -28.60
C ARG A 55 1.04 -3.96 -29.20
N ALA A 56 -0.03 -3.19 -29.36
CA ALA A 56 -1.23 -3.62 -30.08
C ALA A 56 -1.02 -3.61 -31.60
N GLY A 57 0.07 -3.00 -32.08
CA GLY A 57 0.37 -2.81 -33.50
C GLY A 57 -0.14 -1.47 -34.00
N SER A 58 0.67 -0.81 -34.83
CA SER A 58 0.47 0.56 -35.34
C SER A 58 -0.85 0.78 -36.09
N GLY A 59 -1.45 -0.31 -36.61
CA GLY A 59 -2.73 -0.31 -37.33
C GLY A 59 -3.89 -0.95 -36.58
N SER A 60 -3.78 -1.20 -35.26
CA SER A 60 -4.91 -1.77 -34.53
C SER A 60 -6.04 -0.73 -34.39
N GLU A 61 -7.21 -1.07 -34.94
CA GLU A 61 -8.42 -0.24 -34.87
C GLU A 61 -8.77 0.12 -33.40
N VAL A 62 -8.51 -0.81 -32.48
CA VAL A 62 -8.70 -0.58 -31.04
C VAL A 62 -7.82 0.55 -30.53
N ALA A 63 -6.52 0.60 -30.87
CA ALA A 63 -5.62 1.62 -30.33
C ALA A 63 -5.89 3.03 -30.89
N GLN A 64 -6.54 3.12 -32.06
CA GLN A 64 -6.86 4.38 -32.73
C GLN A 64 -8.26 4.92 -32.35
N LYS A 65 -9.08 4.14 -31.62
CA LYS A 65 -10.45 4.52 -31.32
C LYS A 65 -10.50 5.71 -30.35
N ASN A 66 -11.22 6.76 -30.73
CA ASN A 66 -11.49 7.90 -29.86
C ASN A 66 -12.75 7.65 -29.04
N LEU A 67 -12.58 7.14 -27.82
CA LEU A 67 -13.67 6.90 -26.88
C LEU A 67 -14.02 8.17 -26.09
N ARG A 68 -15.27 8.28 -25.65
CA ARG A 68 -15.71 9.18 -24.57
C ARG A 68 -15.49 8.50 -23.23
N ARG A 69 -15.46 9.28 -22.16
CA ARG A 69 -15.29 8.73 -20.80
C ARG A 69 -16.46 7.79 -20.47
N GLY A 70 -16.15 6.59 -19.99
CA GLY A 70 -17.09 5.52 -19.69
C GLY A 70 -17.30 4.54 -20.84
N GLU A 71 -16.94 4.90 -22.08
CA GLU A 71 -17.11 4.02 -23.23
C GLU A 71 -16.06 2.90 -23.24
N VAL A 72 -16.47 1.77 -23.81
CA VAL A 72 -15.65 0.57 -24.01
C VAL A 72 -15.77 0.14 -25.48
N TYR A 73 -14.68 -0.36 -26.02
CA TYR A 73 -14.62 -0.94 -27.35
C TYR A 73 -13.71 -2.15 -27.34
N GLY A 74 -14.14 -3.24 -27.97
CA GLY A 74 -13.40 -4.51 -27.96
C GLY A 74 -13.33 -5.13 -29.34
N LEU A 75 -12.19 -5.76 -29.63
CA LEU A 75 -12.01 -6.66 -30.76
C LEU A 75 -11.56 -8.02 -30.27
N GLN A 76 -11.93 -9.05 -31.01
CA GLN A 76 -11.46 -10.41 -30.81
C GLN A 76 -10.91 -10.95 -32.13
N ASN A 77 -9.73 -11.55 -32.09
CA ASN A 77 -9.18 -12.24 -33.24
C ASN A 77 -9.75 -13.68 -33.34
N LYS A 78 -9.52 -14.35 -34.47
CA LYS A 78 -10.01 -15.72 -34.71
C LYS A 78 -9.48 -16.76 -33.72
N GLU A 79 -8.36 -16.48 -33.06
CA GLU A 79 -7.70 -17.38 -32.12
C GLU A 79 -8.19 -17.18 -30.67
N GLY A 80 -9.09 -16.21 -30.42
CA GLY A 80 -9.64 -15.97 -29.09
C GLY A 80 -8.94 -14.90 -28.26
N VAL A 81 -7.95 -14.20 -28.81
CA VAL A 81 -7.31 -13.05 -28.16
C VAL A 81 -8.20 -11.82 -28.30
N LYS A 82 -8.55 -11.22 -27.17
CA LYS A 82 -9.41 -10.04 -27.04
C LYS A 82 -8.58 -8.83 -26.66
N LEU A 83 -8.78 -7.73 -27.38
CA LEU A 83 -8.26 -6.41 -27.04
C LEU A 83 -9.43 -5.52 -26.65
N ILE A 84 -9.43 -5.02 -25.42
CA ILE A 84 -10.54 -4.22 -24.88
C ILE A 84 -9.99 -2.88 -24.43
N MET A 85 -10.41 -1.80 -25.09
CA MET A 85 -10.09 -0.45 -24.68
C MET A 85 -11.25 0.18 -23.91
N TRP A 86 -10.93 0.78 -22.78
CA TRP A 86 -11.87 1.51 -21.95
C TRP A 86 -11.29 2.87 -21.58
N LYS A 87 -12.12 3.91 -21.58
CA LYS A 87 -11.69 5.25 -21.21
C LYS A 87 -12.28 5.66 -19.88
N ASP A 88 -11.44 5.72 -18.85
CA ASP A 88 -11.76 6.47 -17.62
C ASP A 88 -11.18 7.89 -17.72
N LYS A 89 -10.18 8.24 -16.90
CA LYS A 89 -9.43 9.50 -17.04
C LYS A 89 -8.46 9.45 -18.21
N LYS A 90 -7.95 8.25 -18.50
CA LYS A 90 -7.06 7.92 -19.61
C LYS A 90 -7.55 6.63 -20.26
N ASN A 91 -7.11 6.38 -21.49
CA ASN A 91 -7.37 5.11 -22.16
C ASN A 91 -6.60 3.99 -21.42
N VAL A 92 -7.32 2.92 -21.12
CA VAL A 92 -6.79 1.67 -20.58
C VAL A 92 -7.04 0.62 -21.65
N LEU A 93 -5.95 0.05 -22.17
CA LEU A 93 -6.02 -1.06 -23.11
C LEU A 93 -5.71 -2.35 -22.37
N MET A 94 -6.65 -3.28 -22.43
CA MET A 94 -6.56 -4.61 -21.85
C MET A 94 -6.35 -5.64 -22.96
N ILE A 95 -5.61 -6.69 -22.64
CA ILE A 95 -5.54 -7.93 -23.41
C ILE A 95 -6.08 -9.06 -22.55
N SER A 96 -6.96 -9.87 -23.11
CA SER A 96 -7.49 -11.05 -22.43
C SER A 96 -7.68 -12.22 -23.40
N THR A 97 -7.47 -13.44 -22.93
CA THR A 97 -7.86 -14.66 -23.64
C THR A 97 -8.92 -15.47 -22.90
N ARG A 98 -9.41 -14.96 -21.76
CA ARG A 98 -10.44 -15.62 -20.96
C ARG A 98 -11.79 -15.57 -21.68
N PRO A 99 -12.53 -16.69 -21.81
CA PRO A 99 -13.80 -16.72 -22.53
C PRO A 99 -14.87 -15.77 -21.96
N SER A 100 -14.93 -15.61 -20.63
CA SER A 100 -15.90 -14.75 -19.93
C SER A 100 -15.69 -13.25 -20.15
N ASP A 101 -14.48 -12.84 -20.54
CA ASP A 101 -14.14 -11.42 -20.62
C ASP A 101 -14.75 -10.81 -21.88
N SER A 102 -15.47 -9.71 -21.73
CA SER A 102 -16.07 -8.99 -22.86
C SER A 102 -15.98 -7.49 -22.67
N ALA A 103 -16.20 -6.75 -23.76
CA ALA A 103 -16.37 -5.30 -23.75
C ALA A 103 -17.75 -4.89 -23.19
N THR A 104 -18.14 -5.48 -22.06
CA THR A 104 -19.38 -5.17 -21.33
C THR A 104 -19.02 -4.40 -20.08
N VAL A 105 -19.77 -3.33 -19.83
CA VAL A 105 -19.60 -2.50 -18.63
C VAL A 105 -20.56 -3.00 -17.56
N VAL A 106 -20.06 -3.21 -16.36
CA VAL A 106 -20.81 -3.66 -15.20
C VAL A 106 -20.80 -2.60 -14.10
N ASP A 107 -21.85 -2.57 -13.29
CA ASP A 107 -21.92 -1.76 -12.09
C ASP A 107 -21.05 -2.40 -11.00
N THR A 108 -20.11 -1.64 -10.46
CA THR A 108 -19.22 -2.12 -9.40
C THR A 108 -19.87 -2.12 -8.01
N GLY A 109 -21.09 -1.59 -7.89
CA GLY A 109 -21.77 -1.39 -6.60
C GLY A 109 -21.18 -0.24 -5.77
N ASN A 110 -20.09 0.37 -6.24
CA ASN A 110 -19.45 1.50 -5.59
C ASN A 110 -19.95 2.82 -6.16
N ILE A 111 -20.01 3.83 -5.30
CA ILE A 111 -20.46 5.17 -5.64
C ILE A 111 -19.25 6.11 -5.58
N ASN A 112 -19.13 6.99 -6.57
CA ASN A 112 -18.05 7.98 -6.59
C ASN A 112 -18.36 9.17 -5.65
N SER A 113 -17.41 10.10 -5.51
CA SER A 113 -17.59 11.29 -4.66
C SER A 113 -18.70 12.24 -5.13
N LYS A 114 -19.26 12.04 -6.34
CA LYS A 114 -20.37 12.79 -6.91
C LYS A 114 -21.71 12.05 -6.79
N ASN A 115 -21.76 10.98 -6.01
CA ASN A 115 -22.92 10.13 -5.82
C ASN A 115 -23.39 9.35 -7.08
N GLU A 116 -22.49 9.14 -8.05
CA GLU A 116 -22.77 8.37 -9.26
C GLU A 116 -22.22 6.94 -9.14
N ARG A 117 -22.94 5.97 -9.70
CA ARG A 117 -22.49 4.56 -9.76
C ARG A 117 -21.23 4.44 -10.61
N ILE A 118 -20.25 3.70 -10.10
CA ILE A 118 -18.99 3.44 -10.80
C ILE A 118 -19.19 2.25 -11.72
N MET A 119 -19.10 2.52 -13.02
CA MET A 119 -19.22 1.54 -14.09
C MET A 119 -17.83 1.18 -14.63
N LYS A 120 -17.50 -0.12 -14.72
CA LYS A 120 -16.22 -0.60 -15.26
C LYS A 120 -16.40 -1.84 -16.13
N PRO A 121 -15.53 -2.07 -17.13
CA PRO A 121 -15.55 -3.33 -17.86
C PRO A 121 -15.23 -4.52 -16.96
N GLN A 122 -15.86 -5.68 -17.21
CA GLN A 122 -15.62 -6.89 -16.42
C GLN A 122 -14.12 -7.28 -16.41
N VAL A 123 -13.45 -7.23 -17.58
CA VAL A 123 -12.01 -7.52 -17.70
C VAL A 123 -11.12 -6.65 -16.79
N VAL A 124 -11.55 -5.41 -16.49
CA VAL A 124 -10.81 -4.52 -15.58
C VAL A 124 -11.01 -4.95 -14.13
N LEU A 125 -12.18 -5.47 -13.77
CA LEU A 125 -12.43 -6.01 -12.44
C LEU A 125 -11.61 -7.28 -12.23
N ASP A 126 -11.67 -8.22 -13.17
CA ASP A 126 -10.92 -9.48 -13.12
C ASP A 126 -9.40 -9.24 -13.03
N TYR A 127 -8.89 -8.28 -13.81
CA TYR A 127 -7.48 -7.87 -13.70
C TYR A 127 -7.14 -7.33 -12.32
N ASN A 128 -7.97 -6.44 -11.77
CA ASN A 128 -7.71 -5.85 -10.46
C ASN A 128 -7.78 -6.91 -9.35
N GLU A 129 -8.71 -7.86 -9.44
CA GLU A 129 -8.82 -8.98 -8.50
C GLU A 129 -7.55 -9.83 -8.48
N GLY A 130 -7.08 -10.28 -9.64
CA GLY A 130 -5.87 -11.10 -9.72
C GLY A 130 -4.58 -10.33 -9.36
N ARG A 131 -4.52 -9.03 -9.64
CA ARG A 131 -3.37 -8.18 -9.30
C ARG A 131 -3.19 -7.99 -7.79
N ILE A 132 -4.26 -8.09 -6.99
CA ILE A 132 -4.19 -7.88 -5.53
C ILE A 132 -3.16 -8.81 -4.87
N GLY A 133 -2.95 -10.02 -5.39
CA GLY A 133 -2.01 -10.98 -4.82
C GLY A 133 -0.57 -10.48 -4.80
N THR A 134 -0.06 -9.96 -5.92
CA THR A 134 1.31 -9.46 -6.02
C THR A 134 1.50 -8.18 -5.20
N ASP A 135 0.53 -7.25 -5.29
CA ASP A 135 0.58 -5.98 -4.55
C ASP A 135 0.53 -6.22 -3.02
N LEU A 136 -0.24 -7.22 -2.56
CA LEU A 136 -0.27 -7.61 -1.14
C LEU A 136 1.07 -8.18 -0.68
N SER A 137 1.69 -9.06 -1.47
CA SER A 137 3.00 -9.62 -1.15
C SER A 137 4.05 -8.52 -0.99
N ASP A 138 4.13 -7.61 -1.97
CA ASP A 138 5.05 -6.47 -1.95
C ASP A 138 4.80 -5.54 -0.76
N GLN A 139 3.52 -5.29 -0.46
CA GLN A 139 3.13 -4.50 0.69
C GLN A 139 3.57 -5.14 2.01
N LEU A 140 3.31 -6.43 2.21
CA LEU A 140 3.72 -7.18 3.41
C LEU A 140 5.25 -7.22 3.59
N LEU A 141 5.98 -7.26 2.47
CA LEU A 141 7.44 -7.24 2.45
C LEU A 141 8.00 -5.86 2.84
N SER A 142 7.38 -4.79 2.32
CA SER A 142 7.81 -3.40 2.53
C SER A 142 7.67 -2.91 3.98
N TYR A 143 6.65 -3.37 4.72
CA TYR A 143 6.40 -2.87 6.08
C TYR A 143 7.53 -3.18 7.07
N TYR A 144 8.21 -4.30 6.87
CA TYR A 144 9.19 -4.81 7.84
C TYR A 144 10.37 -5.45 7.10
N THR A 145 11.06 -4.67 6.26
CA THR A 145 12.24 -5.16 5.56
C THR A 145 13.42 -5.41 6.51
N CYS A 146 14.02 -6.59 6.37
CA CYS A 146 15.25 -6.98 7.07
C CYS A 146 16.51 -6.54 6.31
N LEU A 147 16.35 -5.91 5.14
CA LEU A 147 17.47 -5.45 4.33
C LEU A 147 18.27 -4.37 5.08
N ARG A 148 19.60 -4.48 4.97
CA ARG A 148 20.56 -3.52 5.52
C ARG A 148 21.50 -3.07 4.41
N ARG A 149 22.08 -1.87 4.56
CA ARG A 149 23.10 -1.37 3.64
C ARG A 149 24.28 -2.34 3.66
N SER A 150 24.59 -2.93 2.51
CA SER A 150 25.69 -3.85 2.33
C SER A 150 26.28 -3.68 0.94
N ILE A 151 27.61 -3.76 0.85
CA ILE A 151 28.35 -3.76 -0.42
C ILE A 151 28.15 -5.08 -1.16
N LYS A 152 27.96 -6.18 -0.43
CA LYS A 152 27.81 -7.53 -0.97
C LYS A 152 26.35 -7.78 -1.36
N TRP A 153 26.03 -7.68 -2.65
CA TRP A 153 24.66 -7.78 -3.17
C TRP A 153 23.97 -9.10 -2.84
N TYR A 154 24.69 -10.23 -2.88
CA TYR A 154 24.14 -11.56 -2.62
C TYR A 154 23.58 -11.70 -1.19
N ARG A 155 24.12 -10.95 -0.23
CA ARG A 155 23.57 -10.92 1.13
C ARG A 155 22.15 -10.37 1.10
N LYS A 156 21.90 -9.29 0.36
CA LYS A 156 20.54 -8.73 0.24
C LYS A 156 19.56 -9.76 -0.32
N VAL A 157 19.95 -10.48 -1.37
CA VAL A 157 19.11 -11.54 -1.96
C VAL A 157 18.81 -12.65 -0.94
N ALA A 158 19.82 -13.16 -0.24
CA ALA A 158 19.62 -14.18 0.79
C ALA A 158 18.69 -13.71 1.92
N PHE A 159 18.89 -12.49 2.42
CA PHE A 159 18.03 -11.93 3.46
C PHE A 159 16.59 -11.73 2.99
N GLU A 160 16.39 -11.29 1.75
CA GLU A 160 15.05 -11.10 1.18
C GLU A 160 14.32 -12.43 0.98
N LEU A 161 15.00 -13.45 0.47
CA LEU A 161 14.41 -14.77 0.27
C LEU A 161 13.97 -15.40 1.60
N VAL A 162 14.83 -15.36 2.62
CA VAL A 162 14.57 -16.03 3.91
C VAL A 162 13.63 -15.22 4.80
N TYR A 163 13.94 -13.94 5.05
CA TYR A 163 13.20 -13.13 6.04
C TYR A 163 12.08 -12.29 5.41
N GLY A 164 12.06 -12.18 4.09
CA GLY A 164 11.00 -11.56 3.32
C GLY A 164 10.03 -12.60 2.77
N THR A 165 10.39 -13.24 1.66
CA THR A 165 9.51 -14.13 0.88
C THR A 165 9.06 -15.35 1.68
N ALA A 166 9.98 -16.14 2.25
CA ALA A 166 9.61 -17.34 3.00
C ALA A 166 8.78 -17.01 4.25
N LEU A 167 9.06 -15.88 4.91
CA LEU A 167 8.27 -15.41 6.05
C LEU A 167 6.85 -15.01 5.63
N VAL A 168 6.69 -14.26 4.54
CA VAL A 168 5.36 -13.90 4.03
C VAL A 168 4.59 -15.14 3.61
N ASN A 169 5.22 -16.08 2.91
CA ASN A 169 4.59 -17.34 2.50
C ASN A 169 4.14 -18.18 3.69
N SER A 170 4.99 -18.34 4.71
CA SER A 170 4.61 -19.06 5.94
C SER A 170 3.47 -18.38 6.70
N TYR A 171 3.44 -17.04 6.72
CA TYR A 171 2.34 -16.28 7.31
C TYR A 171 1.03 -16.48 6.52
N LEU A 172 1.06 -16.50 5.19
CA LEU A 172 -0.12 -16.77 4.37
C LEU A 172 -0.67 -18.18 4.61
N ILE A 173 0.21 -19.19 4.64
CA ILE A 173 -0.16 -20.58 4.99
C ILE A 173 -0.75 -20.65 6.40
N TYR A 174 -0.17 -19.93 7.37
CA TYR A 174 -0.72 -19.86 8.72
C TYR A 174 -2.13 -19.26 8.72
N LYS A 175 -2.37 -18.17 7.99
CA LYS A 175 -3.71 -17.57 7.90
C LYS A 175 -4.74 -18.50 7.28
N GLU A 176 -4.35 -19.28 6.28
CA GLU A 176 -5.25 -20.22 5.62
C GLU A 176 -5.67 -21.35 6.59
N ASN A 177 -4.69 -21.92 7.30
CA ASN A 177 -4.94 -22.99 8.27
C ASN A 177 -5.65 -22.51 9.54
N TYR A 178 -5.50 -21.23 9.89
CA TYR A 178 -6.03 -20.64 11.12
C TYR A 178 -6.85 -19.38 10.82
N ALA A 179 -7.79 -19.46 9.87
CA ALA A 179 -8.59 -18.33 9.39
C ALA A 179 -9.38 -17.58 10.48
N ALA A 180 -9.74 -18.27 11.58
CA ALA A 180 -10.38 -17.65 12.75
C ALA A 180 -9.43 -16.73 13.55
N SER A 181 -8.11 -16.89 13.37
CA SER A 181 -7.09 -16.13 14.08
C SER A 181 -6.85 -14.78 13.37
N LYS A 182 -7.13 -13.68 14.05
CA LYS A 182 -6.90 -12.30 13.55
C LYS A 182 -5.47 -11.85 13.75
N VAL A 183 -4.51 -12.73 13.49
CA VAL A 183 -3.09 -12.49 13.73
C VAL A 183 -2.56 -11.53 12.67
N THR A 184 -1.90 -10.47 13.12
CA THR A 184 -1.21 -9.54 12.22
C THR A 184 0.17 -10.09 11.85
N ILE A 185 0.72 -9.67 10.71
CA ILE A 185 2.07 -10.08 10.29
C ILE A 185 3.14 -9.72 11.33
N LEU A 186 2.97 -8.62 12.07
CA LEU A 186 3.88 -8.23 13.14
C LEU A 186 3.86 -9.24 14.29
N GLN A 187 2.66 -9.62 14.75
CA GLN A 187 2.50 -10.62 15.82
C GLN A 187 3.05 -11.99 15.40
N PHE A 188 2.82 -12.37 14.14
CA PHE A 188 3.40 -13.58 13.57
C PHE A 188 4.93 -13.55 13.59
N ARG A 189 5.53 -12.43 13.17
CA ARG A 189 6.98 -12.20 13.20
C ARG A 189 7.54 -12.26 14.63
N GLU A 190 6.92 -11.57 15.58
CA GLU A 190 7.35 -11.56 16.98
C GLU A 190 7.32 -12.97 17.57
N SER A 191 6.27 -13.75 17.30
CA SER A 191 6.16 -15.14 17.74
C SER A 191 7.26 -16.01 17.13
N LEU A 192 7.53 -15.85 15.83
CA LEU A 192 8.59 -16.57 15.15
C LEU A 192 9.97 -16.26 15.77
N VAL A 193 10.25 -14.98 16.04
CA VAL A 193 11.50 -14.56 16.67
C VAL A 193 11.64 -15.13 18.08
N ARG A 194 10.58 -15.09 18.89
CA ARG A 194 10.60 -15.69 20.24
C ARG A 194 10.84 -17.20 20.18
N SER A 195 10.21 -17.88 19.23
CA SER A 195 10.38 -19.33 19.08
C SER A 195 11.79 -19.70 18.65
N LEU A 196 12.34 -19.01 17.64
CA LEU A 196 13.68 -19.28 17.12
C LEU A 196 14.81 -18.88 18.09
N LEU A 197 14.67 -17.77 18.82
CA LEU A 197 15.73 -17.27 19.71
C LEU A 197 15.63 -17.76 21.15
N LEU A 198 14.43 -17.92 21.68
CA LEU A 198 14.19 -18.22 23.09
C LEU A 198 13.71 -19.65 23.32
N GLY A 199 13.58 -20.46 22.26
CA GLY A 199 13.06 -21.83 22.35
C GLY A 199 11.61 -21.89 22.85
N MET A 200 10.89 -20.76 22.83
CA MET A 200 9.52 -20.70 23.30
C MET A 200 8.62 -21.47 22.32
N PRO A 201 7.66 -22.26 22.81
CA PRO A 201 6.68 -22.90 21.94
C PRO A 201 5.94 -21.80 21.16
N PHE A 202 5.65 -22.05 19.89
CA PHE A 202 4.85 -21.14 19.09
C PHE A 202 3.43 -21.11 19.70
N GLU A 203 3.18 -20.15 20.58
CA GLU A 203 1.87 -19.99 21.18
C GLU A 203 0.85 -19.73 20.07
N LYS A 204 -0.30 -20.41 20.11
CA LYS A 204 -1.43 -20.05 19.25
C LYS A 204 -1.75 -18.59 19.53
N LEU A 205 -1.33 -17.71 18.62
CA LEU A 205 -1.48 -16.27 18.76
C LEU A 205 -2.96 -15.96 18.91
N LYS A 206 -3.36 -15.50 20.10
CA LYS A 206 -4.74 -15.04 20.33
C LYS A 206 -5.01 -13.90 19.37
N SER A 207 -6.17 -13.95 18.70
CA SER A 207 -6.65 -12.89 17.83
C SER A 207 -6.63 -11.57 18.59
N GLY A 208 -5.66 -10.71 18.29
CA GLY A 208 -5.60 -9.37 18.86
C GLY A 208 -6.75 -8.53 18.32
N PRO A 209 -7.27 -7.56 19.08
CA PRO A 209 -8.10 -6.53 18.49
C PRO A 209 -7.31 -5.88 17.34
N ARG A 210 -7.95 -5.76 16.18
CA ARG A 210 -7.44 -5.00 15.05
C ARG A 210 -7.01 -3.65 15.62
N GLN A 211 -5.70 -3.34 15.66
CA GLN A 211 -5.34 -1.93 15.59
C GLN A 211 -6.01 -1.48 14.31
N LYS A 212 -7.08 -0.67 14.42
CA LYS A 212 -7.69 -0.01 13.28
C LYS A 212 -6.49 0.45 12.47
N SER A 213 -6.40 0.01 11.22
CA SER A 213 -5.50 0.61 10.26
C SER A 213 -5.60 2.09 10.56
N ILE A 214 -4.50 2.71 10.99
CA ILE A 214 -4.41 4.15 10.99
C ILE A 214 -4.60 4.44 9.51
N GLY A 215 -5.87 4.61 9.11
CA GLY A 215 -6.20 5.32 7.91
C GLY A 215 -5.33 6.55 8.00
N GLN A 216 -4.81 6.95 6.86
CA GLN A 216 -4.20 8.25 6.72
C GLN A 216 -5.26 9.33 7.02
N THR A 217 -5.77 9.43 8.25
CA THR A 217 -5.89 10.72 8.87
C THR A 217 -4.49 11.25 8.77
N LYS A 218 -4.28 12.17 7.82
CA LYS A 218 -3.29 13.22 7.98
C LYS A 218 -3.34 13.54 9.46
N ARG A 219 -2.32 13.18 10.24
CA ARG A 219 -2.17 13.76 11.57
C ARG A 219 -2.11 15.25 11.23
N LYS A 220 -3.24 15.96 11.35
CA LYS A 220 -3.16 17.38 11.65
C LYS A 220 -2.29 17.36 12.90
N LEU A 221 -1.03 17.75 12.77
CA LEU A 221 -0.30 18.16 13.95
C LEU A 221 -1.26 19.13 14.65
N PRO A 222 -1.55 18.94 15.95
CA PRO A 222 -2.39 19.89 16.64
C PRO A 222 -1.78 21.26 16.38
N ASP A 223 -2.56 22.17 15.81
CA ASP A 223 -2.14 23.55 15.56
C ASP A 223 -2.15 24.24 16.92
N HIS A 224 -1.17 23.86 17.74
CA HIS A 224 -1.00 24.39 19.08
C HIS A 224 -0.87 25.91 18.92
N LYS A 225 -1.79 26.64 19.54
CA LYS A 225 -1.79 28.10 19.54
C LYS A 225 -1.45 28.61 20.92
N LEU A 226 -0.66 29.68 20.97
CA LEU A 226 -0.38 30.42 22.19
C LEU A 226 -1.42 31.54 22.34
N GLU A 227 -2.25 31.46 23.37
CA GLU A 227 -3.33 32.38 23.65
C GLU A 227 -3.07 33.13 24.96
N GLU A 228 -3.60 34.35 25.10
CA GLU A 228 -3.50 35.13 26.32
C GLU A 228 -4.76 34.96 27.19
N LYS A 229 -4.60 34.65 28.47
CA LYS A 229 -5.73 34.47 29.38
C LYS A 229 -6.34 35.82 29.77
N GLU A 230 -7.66 35.95 29.64
CA GLU A 230 -8.40 37.15 30.03
C GLU A 230 -8.41 37.35 31.55
N GLY A 231 -8.36 38.61 32.01
CA GLY A 231 -8.34 38.97 33.43
C GLY A 231 -7.10 39.77 33.85
N ALA A 232 -7.09 40.27 35.09
CA ALA A 232 -5.96 41.04 35.61
C ALA A 232 -4.72 40.15 35.81
N ALA A 233 -3.55 40.67 35.44
CA ALA A 233 -2.29 39.91 35.41
C ALA A 233 -1.94 39.23 36.75
N ARG A 234 -2.30 39.83 37.88
CA ARG A 234 -2.07 39.26 39.22
C ARG A 234 -2.85 37.96 39.45
N ASP A 235 -4.02 37.84 38.85
CA ASP A 235 -4.97 36.75 39.12
C ASP A 235 -4.74 35.55 38.18
N VAL A 236 -4.32 35.82 36.94
CA VAL A 236 -4.26 34.80 35.89
C VAL A 236 -2.86 34.35 35.50
N ARG A 237 -1.81 35.08 35.87
CA ARG A 237 -0.43 34.66 35.54
C ARG A 237 -0.09 33.36 36.26
N ARG A 238 0.53 32.42 35.55
CA ARG A 238 1.07 31.17 36.10
C ARG A 238 2.49 30.96 35.61
N ARG A 239 3.23 30.04 36.24
CA ARG A 239 4.63 29.76 35.88
C ARG A 239 4.70 29.16 34.47
N CYS A 240 5.65 29.64 33.68
CA CYS A 240 5.99 29.04 32.39
C CYS A 240 6.52 27.61 32.62
N ALA A 241 5.85 26.63 32.03
CA ALA A 241 6.19 25.21 32.18
C ALA A 241 7.55 24.87 31.57
N GLY A 242 7.92 25.50 30.44
CA GLY A 242 9.24 25.29 29.83
C GLY A 242 10.38 25.86 30.68
N TYR A 243 10.20 27.06 31.24
CA TYR A 243 11.23 27.71 32.05
C TYR A 243 11.41 27.00 33.41
N TYR A 244 10.30 26.58 34.02
CA TYR A 244 10.33 25.76 35.25
C TYR A 244 11.13 24.46 35.05
N GLU A 245 10.92 23.79 33.92
CA GLU A 245 11.62 22.53 33.61
C GLU A 245 13.12 22.74 33.38
N LYS A 246 13.52 23.82 32.68
CA LYS A 246 14.94 24.18 32.51
C LYS A 246 15.63 24.46 33.84
N ILE A 247 15.02 25.22 34.74
CA ILE A 247 15.59 25.48 36.07
C ILE A 247 15.65 24.19 36.89
N ARG A 248 14.61 23.36 36.85
CA ARG A 248 14.59 22.07 37.58
C ARG A 248 15.69 21.11 37.10
N GLN A 249 16.09 21.17 35.84
CA GLN A 249 17.18 20.35 35.31
C GLN A 249 18.58 20.85 35.75
N GLN A 250 18.71 22.14 36.05
CA GLN A 250 19.99 22.77 36.42
C GLN A 250 20.13 22.97 37.95
N GLN A 251 19.03 23.05 38.68
CA GLN A 251 18.95 23.41 40.10
C GLN A 251 17.83 22.65 40.81
N SER A 252 17.60 22.94 42.10
CA SER A 252 16.57 22.28 42.90
C SER A 252 15.14 22.73 42.53
N ARG A 253 14.16 21.90 42.93
CA ARG A 253 12.73 22.15 42.73
C ARG A 253 12.26 23.46 43.37
N GLU A 254 12.82 23.80 44.53
CA GLU A 254 12.47 25.00 45.31
C GLU A 254 12.84 26.28 44.55
N VAL A 255 14.04 26.31 43.94
CA VAL A 255 14.47 27.45 43.14
C VAL A 255 13.59 27.60 41.89
N GLY A 256 13.19 26.49 41.28
CA GLY A 256 12.22 26.50 40.17
C GLY A 256 10.88 27.14 40.52
N HIS A 257 10.38 26.97 41.76
CA HIS A 257 9.10 27.55 42.16
C HIS A 257 9.14 29.08 42.30
N THR A 258 10.29 29.63 42.66
CA THR A 258 10.50 31.07 42.90
C THR A 258 11.01 31.80 41.66
N ALA A 259 11.94 31.19 40.92
CA ALA A 259 12.63 31.83 39.79
C ALA A 259 11.96 31.60 38.42
N ALA A 260 10.98 30.68 38.30
CA ALA A 260 10.30 30.46 37.03
C ALA A 260 9.45 31.66 36.61
N LYS A 261 9.72 32.18 35.41
CA LYS A 261 8.98 33.29 34.80
C LYS A 261 7.47 33.04 34.81
N LYS A 262 6.70 33.99 35.35
CA LYS A 262 5.23 33.94 35.32
C LYS A 262 4.69 34.62 34.07
N VAL A 263 3.82 33.94 33.34
CA VAL A 263 3.26 34.38 32.06
C VAL A 263 1.74 34.31 32.09
N LYS A 264 1.10 35.12 31.24
CA LYS A 264 -0.35 35.13 31.04
C LYS A 264 -0.78 34.26 29.85
N THR A 265 0.18 33.86 29.05
CA THR A 265 0.02 33.09 27.82
C THR A 265 0.00 31.59 28.11
N PHE A 266 -0.92 30.87 27.48
CA PHE A 266 -1.12 29.44 27.64
C PHE A 266 -1.47 28.78 26.30
N CYS A 267 -1.24 27.48 26.22
CA CYS A 267 -1.68 26.66 25.10
C CYS A 267 -2.93 25.89 25.55
N SER A 268 -4.04 26.10 24.85
CA SER A 268 -5.34 25.47 25.13
C SER A 268 -5.28 23.96 24.96
N ASP A 269 -4.57 23.46 23.95
CA ASP A 269 -4.42 22.01 23.70
C ASP A 269 -3.56 21.30 24.76
N CYS A 270 -2.57 22.01 25.34
CA CYS A 270 -1.64 21.45 26.32
C CYS A 270 -2.06 21.74 27.78
N ASP A 271 -3.07 22.60 27.98
CA ASP A 271 -3.52 23.18 29.26
C ASP A 271 -2.34 23.64 30.15
N LYS A 272 -1.37 24.31 29.52
CA LYS A 272 -0.13 24.73 30.18
C LYS A 272 0.29 26.13 29.76
N PHE A 273 0.89 26.86 30.69
CA PHE A 273 1.38 28.22 30.50
C PHE A 273 2.80 28.19 29.93
N PHE A 274 3.04 28.99 28.88
CA PHE A 274 4.33 29.09 28.20
C PHE A 274 4.66 30.54 27.86
N CYS A 275 5.93 30.92 27.97
CA CYS A 275 6.43 32.09 27.24
C CYS A 275 6.62 31.72 25.76
N LEU A 276 6.70 32.71 24.88
CA LEU A 276 6.84 32.52 23.44
C LEU A 276 8.02 31.59 23.09
N ASP A 277 9.19 31.80 23.71
CA ASP A 277 10.39 30.99 23.42
C ASP A 277 10.21 29.52 23.81
N CYS A 278 9.68 29.27 25.01
CA CYS A 278 9.41 27.90 25.49
C CYS A 278 8.28 27.23 24.72
N PHE A 279 7.32 28.02 24.22
CA PHE A 279 6.26 27.54 23.36
C PHE A 279 6.84 27.07 22.02
N ASN A 280 7.65 27.92 21.36
CA ASN A 280 8.28 27.63 20.07
C ASN A 280 9.27 26.46 20.16
N GLU A 281 10.01 26.31 21.26
CA GLU A 281 10.90 25.15 21.47
C GLU A 281 10.14 23.83 21.57
N LYS A 282 9.00 23.81 22.28
CA LYS A 282 8.23 22.59 22.56
C LYS A 282 7.21 22.24 21.48
N HIS A 283 6.74 23.23 20.73
CA HIS A 283 5.68 23.08 19.73
C HIS A 283 6.18 23.40 18.32
N ARG A 284 7.46 23.11 18.01
CA ARG A 284 8.03 23.31 16.67
C ARG A 284 7.17 22.62 15.61
N THR A 285 6.32 23.40 14.94
CA THR A 285 5.85 23.14 13.58
C THR A 285 7.04 23.41 12.67
N PHE A 286 7.82 22.38 12.36
CA PHE A 286 8.73 22.44 11.22
C PHE A 286 7.87 22.66 9.96
N GLN A 287 8.12 23.78 9.27
CA GLN A 287 7.87 23.85 7.82
C GLN A 287 8.81 22.89 7.11
#